data_AF-A0A4Q7DNR5-F1
#
_entry.id   AF-A0A4Q7DNR5-F1
#
_cell.length_a   1.000
_cell.length_b   1.000
_cell.length_c   1.000
_cell.angle_alpha   90.00
_cell.angle_beta   90.00
_cell.angle_gamma   90.00
#
_symmetry.space_group_name_H-M   'P 1'
#
loop_
_entity.id
_entity.type
_entity.pdbx_description
1 polymer ?
#
loop_
_entity_poly.entity_id
_entity_poly.type
_entity_poly.pdbx_seq_one_letter_code
_entity_poly.pdbx_strand_id
1 'polypeptide(L)'
;MGLNKMVQILNFNSKLKALAVLILLTIYSQSSFASSAADVSSDLDQSKSAHPSQRKYKLIRDSETHHASRDFMRGHPVAAHGHALLAKFGKTHPAALPKAHDIRLSLAKTIDAANALFPVYDQGNLGSGAANASAAALQFKGLQEKFDKATPSRLFIYYNERANDSTLDVTQDSGASIADSLAAITRFGACPESEWKYSDDTTSSNPLFTQKPSAKCYADALKDADTDSTATAGIPQNSNTLHLFKTILNHNNPILLGLNLYESFKSDDVAQSGMVPMPNTTSEQLKGGHALMVTGYNDATQRITIRNSWGSSWGDKGYCYVPYDYITNADLASDFWFVSKVGAKKAASASSSSHQ
;
A
#
# COMPACT_ATOMS: atom_id res chain seq x y z
N MET A 1 -60.45 -20.87 -35.74
CA MET A 1 -61.83 -20.38 -35.53
C MET A 1 -61.73 -19.24 -34.51
N GLY A 2 -62.01 -17.95 -34.75
CA GLY A 2 -62.28 -17.12 -35.92
C GLY A 2 -61.70 -15.72 -35.59
N LEU A 3 -60.96 -15.07 -36.50
CA LEU A 3 -61.41 -13.99 -37.39
C LEU A 3 -62.46 -13.03 -36.79
N ASN A 4 -62.04 -11.80 -36.44
CA ASN A 4 -62.61 -10.58 -37.05
C ASN A 4 -61.74 -9.31 -36.84
N LYS A 5 -61.17 -8.84 -37.96
CA LYS A 5 -60.98 -7.46 -38.48
C LYS A 5 -60.14 -6.43 -37.68
N MET A 6 -58.94 -6.07 -38.16
CA MET A 6 -58.56 -5.03 -39.16
C MET A 6 -58.33 -3.64 -38.50
N VAL A 7 -57.10 -3.14 -38.31
CA VAL A 7 -56.13 -2.52 -39.26
C VAL A 7 -56.48 -1.06 -39.66
N GLN A 8 -55.65 -0.15 -39.12
CA GLN A 8 -55.13 1.15 -39.61
C GLN A 8 -56.08 2.24 -40.15
N ILE A 9 -55.84 3.50 -39.73
CA ILE A 9 -55.48 4.64 -40.60
C ILE A 9 -55.18 5.94 -39.79
N LEU A 10 -53.94 6.44 -39.99
CA LEU A 10 -53.42 7.83 -40.09
C LEU A 10 -53.58 8.88 -38.96
N ASN A 11 -52.41 9.24 -38.40
CA ASN A 11 -51.80 10.59 -38.34
C ASN A 11 -52.71 11.83 -38.43
N PHE A 12 -52.67 12.70 -37.40
CA PHE A 12 -52.23 14.12 -37.48
C PHE A 12 -52.42 14.84 -36.13
N ASN A 13 -51.33 15.36 -35.56
CA ASN A 13 -51.12 16.71 -34.99
C ASN A 13 -50.20 16.76 -33.75
N SER A 14 -48.94 17.01 -34.03
CA SER A 14 -47.80 17.24 -33.14
C SER A 14 -47.78 18.64 -32.48
N LYS A 15 -48.94 19.20 -32.11
CA LYS A 15 -49.03 20.55 -31.50
C LYS A 15 -49.66 20.61 -30.10
N LEU A 16 -50.01 19.48 -29.48
CA LEU A 16 -50.62 19.44 -28.14
C LEU A 16 -49.70 18.95 -27.00
N LYS A 17 -48.43 18.61 -27.28
CA LYS A 17 -47.46 18.23 -26.21
C LYS A 17 -46.53 19.37 -25.77
N ALA A 18 -46.63 20.56 -26.38
CA ALA A 18 -45.79 21.72 -26.05
C ALA A 18 -46.47 22.76 -25.12
N LEU A 19 -47.68 22.50 -24.63
CA LEU A 19 -48.43 23.45 -23.79
C LEU A 19 -48.65 22.98 -22.34
N ALA A 20 -48.06 21.85 -21.94
CA ALA A 20 -48.12 21.32 -20.57
C ALA A 20 -46.82 21.54 -19.76
N VAL A 21 -45.83 22.24 -20.32
CA VAL A 21 -44.51 22.46 -19.68
C VAL A 21 -44.26 23.95 -19.37
N LEU A 22 -45.23 24.85 -19.63
CA LEU A 22 -45.07 26.30 -19.44
C LEU A 22 -46.09 26.95 -18.49
N ILE A 23 -46.73 26.18 -17.61
CA ILE A 23 -47.65 26.69 -16.56
C ILE A 23 -47.29 26.05 -15.20
N LEU A 24 -46.00 26.02 -14.87
CA LEU A 24 -45.51 25.61 -13.55
C LEU A 24 -44.31 26.46 -13.08
N LEU A 25 -44.07 27.60 -13.73
CA LEU A 25 -42.88 28.44 -13.52
C LEU A 25 -43.17 29.93 -13.24
N THR A 26 -44.40 30.33 -12.94
CA THR A 26 -44.75 31.75 -12.73
C THR A 26 -45.73 32.02 -11.59
N ILE A 27 -45.71 31.24 -10.51
CA ILE A 27 -46.30 31.65 -9.24
C ILE A 27 -45.36 31.17 -8.14
N TYR A 28 -44.42 32.02 -7.71
CA TYR A 28 -44.00 32.20 -6.31
C TYR A 28 -42.83 33.20 -6.31
N SER A 29 -43.16 34.46 -6.60
CA SER A 29 -42.32 35.59 -6.24
C SER A 29 -43.19 36.64 -5.55
N GLN A 30 -42.76 37.04 -4.35
CA GLN A 30 -43.18 38.18 -3.54
C GLN A 30 -44.34 37.97 -2.54
N SER A 31 -43.98 37.78 -1.27
CA SER A 31 -44.33 38.75 -0.22
C SER A 31 -43.50 38.49 1.05
N SER A 32 -42.83 39.55 1.50
CA SER A 32 -41.98 39.66 2.68
C SER A 32 -42.82 39.79 3.95
N PHE A 33 -42.41 39.20 5.08
CA PHE A 33 -42.45 39.80 6.42
C PHE A 33 -41.47 39.06 7.36
N ALA A 34 -40.79 39.84 8.19
CA ALA A 34 -39.60 39.51 8.96
C ALA A 34 -39.88 38.81 10.32
N SER A 35 -38.78 38.37 10.96
CA SER A 35 -38.64 37.77 12.31
C SER A 35 -38.97 36.26 12.35
N SER A 36 -38.06 35.33 12.69
CA SER A 36 -36.97 35.36 13.68
C SER A 36 -35.81 34.47 13.24
N ALA A 37 -34.58 34.91 13.52
CA ALA A 37 -33.35 34.18 13.28
C ALA A 37 -33.25 32.91 14.15
N ALA A 38 -33.13 31.74 13.51
CA ALA A 38 -32.27 30.62 13.88
C ALA A 38 -32.64 29.41 12.99
N ASP A 39 -31.59 28.71 12.56
CA ASP A 39 -31.58 27.40 11.91
C ASP A 39 -31.93 27.27 10.41
N VAL A 40 -31.04 26.49 9.77
CA VAL A 40 -31.11 25.83 8.46
C VAL A 40 -30.72 26.66 7.23
N SER A 41 -29.43 26.97 7.12
CA SER A 41 -28.74 27.18 5.83
C SER A 41 -27.22 27.05 6.02
N SER A 42 -26.72 25.83 6.11
CA SER A 42 -25.29 25.55 5.93
C SER A 42 -25.09 24.13 5.40
N ASP A 43 -25.50 23.91 4.16
CA ASP A 43 -24.95 22.86 3.33
C ASP A 43 -24.45 23.51 2.04
N LEU A 44 -23.29 23.03 1.57
CA LEU A 44 -22.50 23.48 0.41
C LEU A 44 -21.32 24.45 0.70
N ASP A 45 -20.45 24.12 1.65
CA ASP A 45 -19.04 24.56 1.56
C ASP A 45 -18.00 23.69 2.33
N GLN A 46 -18.22 22.37 2.45
CA GLN A 46 -17.27 21.44 3.11
C GLN A 46 -16.59 20.42 2.16
N SER A 47 -16.50 20.71 0.85
CA SER A 47 -15.73 19.87 -0.10
C SER A 47 -14.42 20.52 -0.57
N LYS A 48 -13.76 21.31 0.26
CA LYS A 48 -12.33 21.58 0.07
C LYS A 48 -11.58 20.41 0.66
N SER A 49 -11.03 19.56 -0.22
CA SER A 49 -10.09 18.49 0.12
C SER A 49 -8.91 19.07 0.89
N ALA A 50 -9.03 19.10 2.22
CA ALA A 50 -7.88 19.31 3.07
C ALA A 50 -7.00 18.05 2.92
N HIS A 51 -5.92 18.17 2.15
CA HIS A 51 -4.77 17.26 2.27
C HIS A 51 -4.50 17.04 3.75
N PRO A 52 -4.40 15.79 4.26
CA PRO A 52 -4.09 15.56 5.66
C PRO A 52 -2.68 16.11 5.93
N SER A 53 -2.64 17.32 6.49
CA SER A 53 -1.46 18.16 6.70
C SER A 53 -0.48 17.60 7.74
N GLN A 54 -0.74 16.41 8.27
CA GLN A 54 0.00 15.81 9.38
C GLN A 54 0.74 14.49 9.02
N ARG A 55 0.63 13.96 7.80
CA ARG A 55 1.36 12.74 7.40
C ARG A 55 2.87 13.00 7.42
N LYS A 56 3.62 12.19 8.19
CA LYS A 56 5.08 12.29 8.32
C LYS A 56 5.81 11.35 7.36
N TYR A 57 6.84 11.88 6.70
CA TYR A 57 7.69 11.17 5.74
C TYR A 57 9.08 11.00 6.34
N LYS A 58 9.30 9.86 6.99
CA LYS A 58 10.50 9.60 7.78
C LYS A 58 11.18 8.28 7.40
N LEU A 59 11.21 7.94 6.12
CA LEU A 59 12.04 6.83 5.68
C LEU A 59 13.51 7.18 5.90
N ILE A 60 14.22 6.32 6.65
CA ILE A 60 15.68 6.37 6.79
C ILE A 60 16.26 5.52 5.67
N ARG A 61 17.19 6.07 4.87
CA ARG A 61 17.78 5.30 3.77
C ARG A 61 18.83 4.32 4.27
N ASP A 62 18.83 3.10 3.73
CA ASP A 62 19.82 2.06 4.04
C ASP A 62 21.28 2.49 3.74
N SER A 63 21.46 3.49 2.88
CA SER A 63 22.76 4.05 2.50
C SER A 63 23.22 5.23 3.37
N GLU A 64 22.31 5.93 4.05
CA GLU A 64 22.61 7.17 4.78
C GLU A 64 23.13 6.90 6.19
N THR A 65 22.62 5.86 6.84
CA THR A 65 23.04 5.47 8.20
C THR A 65 23.35 3.98 8.27
N HIS A 66 24.49 3.64 8.88
CA HIS A 66 24.81 2.26 9.18
C HIS A 66 23.99 1.78 10.38
N HIS A 67 23.13 0.79 10.17
CA HIS A 67 22.33 0.17 11.21
C HIS A 67 22.56 -1.34 11.27
N ALA A 68 22.53 -1.88 12.49
CA ALA A 68 22.83 -3.29 12.75
C ALA A 68 21.84 -4.25 12.06
N SER A 69 20.63 -3.77 11.76
CA SER A 69 19.59 -4.51 11.02
C SER A 69 20.05 -4.94 9.64
N ARG A 70 20.77 -4.08 8.90
CA ARG A 70 21.24 -4.41 7.55
C ARG A 70 22.29 -5.52 7.55
N ASP A 71 23.23 -5.46 8.47
CA ASP A 71 24.27 -6.49 8.60
C ASP A 71 23.68 -7.82 9.07
N PHE A 72 22.74 -7.76 10.01
CA PHE A 72 21.95 -8.91 10.40
C PHE A 72 21.25 -9.52 9.18
N MET A 73 20.54 -8.73 8.38
CA MET A 73 19.85 -9.23 7.21
C MET A 73 20.83 -9.87 6.22
N ARG A 74 21.95 -9.21 5.91
CA ARG A 74 22.98 -9.75 5.01
C ARG A 74 23.56 -11.09 5.47
N GLY A 75 23.72 -11.29 6.78
CA GLY A 75 24.23 -12.52 7.37
C GLY A 75 23.17 -13.62 7.60
N HIS A 76 21.88 -13.28 7.52
CA HIS A 76 20.80 -14.21 7.85
C HIS A 76 20.47 -15.16 6.67
N PRO A 77 20.09 -16.43 6.94
CA PRO A 77 19.72 -17.39 5.88
C PRO A 77 18.65 -16.88 4.89
N VAL A 78 17.70 -16.06 5.36
CA VAL A 78 16.66 -15.45 4.50
C VAL A 78 17.24 -14.62 3.36
N ALA A 79 18.36 -13.91 3.59
CA ALA A 79 19.05 -13.15 2.57
C ALA A 79 19.84 -14.05 1.64
N ALA A 80 20.47 -15.11 2.14
CA ALA A 80 21.12 -16.09 1.28
C ALA A 80 20.11 -16.74 0.31
N HIS A 81 18.92 -17.12 0.80
CA HIS A 81 17.83 -17.62 -0.05
C HIS A 81 17.34 -16.56 -1.05
N GLY A 82 17.17 -15.31 -0.60
CA GLY A 82 16.78 -14.18 -1.45
C GLY A 82 17.80 -13.90 -2.56
N HIS A 83 19.10 -13.87 -2.25
CA HIS A 83 20.17 -13.70 -3.22
C HIS A 83 20.23 -14.87 -4.22
N ALA A 84 20.01 -16.10 -3.76
CA ALA A 84 19.92 -17.26 -4.65
C ALA A 84 18.72 -17.14 -5.63
N LEU A 85 17.58 -16.60 -5.19
CA LEU A 85 16.45 -16.30 -6.05
C LEU A 85 16.74 -15.16 -7.03
N LEU A 86 17.32 -14.05 -6.58
CA LEU A 86 17.72 -12.94 -7.46
C LEU A 86 18.71 -13.39 -8.53
N ALA A 87 19.69 -14.23 -8.17
CA ALA A 87 20.63 -14.78 -9.13
C ALA A 87 19.94 -15.65 -10.20
N LYS A 88 18.85 -16.35 -9.84
CA LYS A 88 18.02 -17.07 -10.80
C LYS A 88 17.22 -16.11 -11.68
N PHE A 89 16.59 -15.09 -11.08
CA PHE A 89 15.81 -14.07 -11.80
C PHE A 89 16.67 -13.23 -12.76
N GLY A 90 17.94 -12.99 -12.43
CA GLY A 90 18.87 -12.30 -13.32
C GLY A 90 19.40 -13.16 -14.48
N LYS A 91 19.31 -14.50 -14.37
CA LYS A 91 19.76 -15.46 -15.40
C LYS A 91 18.62 -15.91 -16.32
N THR A 92 17.37 -15.82 -15.87
CA THR A 92 16.23 -16.12 -16.74
C THR A 92 16.24 -15.15 -17.91
N HIS A 93 16.54 -15.66 -19.10
CA HIS A 93 16.42 -14.91 -20.34
C HIS A 93 15.02 -14.28 -20.41
N PRO A 94 14.86 -13.10 -21.05
CA PRO A 94 13.62 -12.33 -21.10
C PRO A 94 12.52 -12.99 -21.96
N ALA A 95 12.35 -14.31 -21.90
CA ALA A 95 11.18 -15.02 -22.40
C ALA A 95 9.95 -14.21 -21.96
N ALA A 96 9.25 -13.69 -22.98
CA ALA A 96 8.52 -12.42 -22.93
C ALA A 96 7.74 -12.20 -21.63
N LEU A 97 8.34 -11.46 -20.69
CA LEU A 97 7.59 -10.91 -19.58
C LEU A 97 6.38 -10.18 -20.18
N PRO A 98 5.18 -10.31 -19.58
CA PRO A 98 4.00 -9.63 -20.09
C PRO A 98 4.26 -8.12 -20.08
N LYS A 99 3.64 -7.39 -21.00
CA LYS A 99 3.79 -5.92 -21.07
C LYS A 99 3.19 -5.21 -19.86
N ALA A 100 2.31 -5.88 -19.12
CA ALA A 100 1.79 -5.41 -17.85
C ALA A 100 1.52 -6.59 -16.94
N HIS A 101 1.73 -6.42 -15.64
CA HIS A 101 1.42 -7.41 -14.63
C HIS A 101 1.01 -6.72 -13.33
N ASP A 102 0.10 -7.34 -12.58
CA ASP A 102 -0.29 -6.88 -11.26
C ASP A 102 -0.50 -8.08 -10.34
N ILE A 103 0.31 -8.17 -9.29
CA ILE A 103 0.32 -9.29 -8.36
C ILE A 103 -1.01 -9.42 -7.61
N ARG A 104 -1.81 -8.35 -7.52
CA ARG A 104 -3.16 -8.39 -6.92
C ARG A 104 -4.07 -9.37 -7.64
N LEU A 105 -3.87 -9.59 -8.94
CA LEU A 105 -4.61 -10.57 -9.72
C LEU A 105 -4.30 -12.03 -9.33
N SER A 106 -3.23 -12.27 -8.56
CA SER A 106 -2.98 -13.59 -7.96
C SER A 106 -3.87 -13.87 -6.75
N LEU A 107 -4.47 -12.83 -6.13
CA LEU A 107 -5.40 -12.97 -5.01
C LEU A 107 -6.85 -13.14 -5.48
N ALA A 108 -7.24 -12.44 -6.55
CA ALA A 108 -8.59 -12.49 -7.09
C ALA A 108 -8.62 -12.18 -8.60
N LYS A 109 -9.73 -12.52 -9.26
CA LYS A 109 -9.90 -12.34 -10.72
C LYS A 109 -9.90 -10.87 -11.18
N THR A 110 -10.19 -9.93 -10.28
CA THR A 110 -10.24 -8.49 -10.58
C THR A 110 -9.51 -7.68 -9.52
N ILE A 111 -9.04 -6.49 -9.90
CA ILE A 111 -8.36 -5.57 -8.97
C ILE A 111 -9.28 -5.16 -7.82
N ASP A 112 -10.57 -4.90 -8.09
CA ASP A 112 -11.53 -4.53 -7.04
C ASP A 112 -11.75 -5.67 -6.03
N ALA A 113 -11.87 -6.91 -6.51
CA ALA A 113 -11.99 -8.06 -5.62
C ALA A 113 -10.71 -8.28 -4.81
N ALA A 114 -9.53 -8.06 -5.40
CA ALA A 114 -8.27 -8.16 -4.69
C ALA A 114 -8.13 -7.07 -3.62
N ASN A 115 -8.52 -5.83 -3.92
CA ASN A 115 -8.53 -4.73 -2.97
C ASN A 115 -9.54 -4.96 -1.81
N ALA A 116 -10.64 -5.67 -2.05
CA ALA A 116 -11.57 -6.07 -0.99
C ALA A 116 -10.97 -7.12 -0.04
N LEU A 117 -10.16 -8.05 -0.57
CA LEU A 117 -9.45 -9.06 0.24
C LEU A 117 -8.23 -8.48 0.97
N PHE A 118 -7.64 -7.44 0.40
CA PHE A 118 -6.40 -6.84 0.85
C PHE A 118 -6.52 -5.30 0.88
N PRO A 119 -7.35 -4.76 1.78
CA PRO A 119 -7.68 -3.34 1.82
C PRO A 119 -6.45 -2.49 2.14
N VAL A 120 -6.36 -1.30 1.52
CA VAL A 120 -5.25 -0.36 1.74
C VAL A 120 -5.25 0.15 3.18
N TYR A 121 -4.05 0.19 3.76
CA TYR A 121 -3.84 0.71 5.11
C TYR A 121 -3.85 2.23 5.14
N ASP A 122 -4.08 2.79 6.32
CA ASP A 122 -3.80 4.19 6.61
C ASP A 122 -2.79 4.28 7.77
N GLN A 123 -1.61 4.85 7.51
CA GLN A 123 -0.57 5.09 8.50
C GLN A 123 -0.85 6.32 9.38
N GLY A 124 -1.78 7.18 8.95
CA GLY A 124 -2.10 8.42 9.63
C GLY A 124 -0.88 9.35 9.76
N ASN A 125 -0.66 9.81 10.99
CA ASN A 125 0.32 10.84 11.34
C ASN A 125 1.70 10.32 11.75
N LEU A 126 1.90 9.00 11.76
CA LEU A 126 3.20 8.39 12.09
C LEU A 126 4.10 8.27 10.86
N GLY A 127 5.41 8.36 11.08
CA GLY A 127 6.46 8.02 10.12
C GLY A 127 6.65 6.52 9.93
N SER A 128 5.58 5.72 10.04
CA SER A 128 5.60 4.24 10.04
C SER A 128 5.48 3.61 8.65
N GLY A 129 5.90 4.32 7.60
CA GLY A 129 5.75 3.87 6.20
C GLY A 129 6.43 2.53 5.93
N ALA A 130 7.63 2.31 6.46
CA ALA A 130 8.38 1.07 6.28
C ALA A 130 7.66 -0.13 6.92
N ALA A 131 7.14 0.04 8.15
CA ALA A 131 6.30 -0.95 8.82
C ALA A 131 5.00 -1.24 8.05
N ASN A 132 4.32 -0.22 7.50
CA ASN A 132 3.10 -0.38 6.71
C ASN A 132 3.36 -1.17 5.41
N ALA A 133 4.42 -0.82 4.68
CA ALA A 133 4.81 -1.49 3.44
C ALA A 133 5.22 -2.95 3.70
N SER A 134 6.00 -3.20 4.76
CA SER A 134 6.45 -4.54 5.14
C SER A 134 5.30 -5.42 5.63
N ALA A 135 4.38 -4.87 6.45
CA ALA A 135 3.14 -5.56 6.85
C ALA A 135 2.26 -5.90 5.64
N ALA A 136 2.19 -5.00 4.64
CA ALA A 136 1.44 -5.24 3.41
C ALA A 136 2.06 -6.39 2.61
N ALA A 137 3.39 -6.45 2.48
CA ALA A 137 4.06 -7.57 1.80
C ALA A 137 3.82 -8.91 2.52
N LEU A 138 3.91 -8.92 3.86
CA LEU A 138 3.63 -10.10 4.68
C LEU A 138 2.18 -10.58 4.51
N GLN A 139 1.19 -9.67 4.64
CA GLN A 139 -0.22 -10.03 4.45
C GLN A 139 -0.50 -10.53 3.03
N PHE A 140 0.05 -9.86 2.00
CA PHE A 140 -0.13 -10.27 0.61
C PHE A 140 0.36 -11.71 0.39
N LYS A 141 1.54 -12.05 0.91
CA LYS A 141 2.09 -13.41 0.79
C LYS A 141 1.28 -14.42 1.61
N GLY A 142 0.83 -14.07 2.82
CA GLY A 142 -0.07 -14.91 3.61
C GLY A 142 -1.39 -15.22 2.90
N LEU A 143 -2.00 -14.22 2.26
CA LEU A 143 -3.21 -14.38 1.46
C LEU A 143 -2.98 -15.27 0.23
N GLN A 144 -1.87 -15.07 -0.48
CA GLN A 144 -1.50 -15.83 -1.66
C GLN A 144 -1.23 -17.31 -1.33
N GLU A 145 -0.53 -17.57 -0.22
CA GLU A 145 -0.17 -18.91 0.25
C GLU A 145 -1.30 -19.58 1.05
N LYS A 146 -2.40 -18.84 1.29
CA LYS A 146 -3.60 -19.28 2.04
C LYS A 146 -3.28 -19.76 3.46
N PHE A 147 -2.26 -19.16 4.08
CA PHE A 147 -1.80 -19.55 5.40
C PHE A 147 -2.38 -18.67 6.51
N ASP A 148 -2.27 -17.35 6.37
CA ASP A 148 -2.84 -16.39 7.33
C ASP A 148 -3.42 -15.19 6.58
N LYS A 149 -4.59 -14.74 7.04
CA LYS A 149 -5.34 -13.60 6.50
C LYS A 149 -5.30 -12.39 7.42
N ALA A 150 -4.84 -12.56 8.66
CA ALA A 150 -4.80 -11.47 9.62
C ALA A 150 -3.89 -10.35 9.10
N THR A 151 -4.34 -9.10 9.29
CA THR A 151 -3.47 -7.94 9.08
C THR A 151 -2.34 -8.01 10.12
N PRO A 152 -1.07 -8.02 9.71
CA PRO A 152 0.04 -7.95 10.65
C PRO A 152 0.02 -6.61 11.40
N SER A 153 0.30 -6.63 12.71
CA SER A 153 0.33 -5.42 13.52
C SER A 153 1.46 -4.50 13.06
N ARG A 154 1.06 -3.38 12.46
CA ARG A 154 2.00 -2.37 11.96
C ARG A 154 2.74 -1.69 13.11
N LEU A 155 2.10 -1.48 14.26
CA LEU A 155 2.77 -0.91 15.44
C LEU A 155 3.72 -1.90 16.12
N PHE A 156 3.44 -3.21 16.06
CA PHE A 156 4.39 -4.21 16.54
C PHE A 156 5.68 -4.16 15.71
N ILE A 157 5.56 -4.09 14.37
CA ILE A 157 6.71 -3.95 13.47
C ILE A 157 7.41 -2.60 13.73
N TYR A 158 6.65 -1.50 13.77
CA TYR A 158 7.19 -0.15 13.96
C TYR A 158 7.89 0.06 15.32
N TYR A 159 7.45 -0.62 16.38
CA TYR A 159 8.18 -0.62 17.65
C TYR A 159 9.48 -1.41 17.53
N ASN A 160 9.42 -2.63 16.99
CA ASN A 160 10.57 -3.52 16.95
C ASN A 160 11.65 -3.10 15.95
N GLU A 161 11.31 -2.42 14.86
CA GLU A 161 12.32 -1.88 13.92
C GLU A 161 13.19 -0.81 14.61
N ARG A 162 12.59 0.06 15.42
CA ARG A 162 13.32 1.07 16.22
C ARG A 162 14.00 0.47 17.45
N ALA A 163 13.42 -0.57 18.07
CA ALA A 163 14.02 -1.24 19.22
C ALA A 163 15.22 -2.12 18.84
N ASN A 164 15.25 -2.63 17.61
CA ASN A 164 16.29 -3.55 17.13
C ASN A 164 17.53 -2.81 16.59
N ASP A 165 17.40 -1.54 16.24
CA ASP A 165 18.50 -0.67 15.86
C ASP A 165 18.88 0.25 17.02
N SER A 166 20.08 0.06 17.57
CA SER A 166 20.59 0.88 18.68
C SER A 166 20.78 2.36 18.35
N THR A 167 20.69 2.75 17.07
CA THR A 167 20.75 4.15 16.65
C THR A 167 19.39 4.85 16.65
N LEU A 168 18.30 4.11 16.84
CA LEU A 168 16.93 4.62 16.84
C LEU A 168 16.34 4.65 18.27
N ASP A 169 15.38 5.55 18.47
CA ASP A 169 14.71 5.75 19.76
C ASP A 169 13.23 5.38 19.65
N VAL A 170 12.81 4.36 20.40
CA VAL A 170 11.41 3.89 20.44
C VAL A 170 10.45 4.95 20.96
N THR A 171 10.92 5.95 21.73
CA THR A 171 10.11 7.07 22.22
C THR A 171 9.86 8.14 21.15
N GLN A 172 10.64 8.11 20.06
CA GLN A 172 10.54 9.07 18.98
C GLN A 172 9.88 8.44 17.75
N ASP A 173 9.06 9.22 17.08
CA ASP A 173 8.60 8.90 15.73
C ASP A 173 9.72 9.24 14.74
N SER A 174 10.80 8.46 14.79
CA SER A 174 12.01 8.65 13.96
C SER A 174 11.82 8.15 12.54
N GLY A 175 10.84 7.27 12.33
CA GLY A 175 10.80 6.37 11.20
C GLY A 175 11.92 5.33 11.27
N ALA A 176 12.06 4.55 10.21
CA ALA A 176 13.09 3.52 10.09
C ALA A 176 13.33 3.21 8.61
N SER A 177 14.34 2.40 8.32
CA SER A 177 14.56 1.86 6.99
C SER A 177 13.69 0.64 6.71
N ILE A 178 13.60 0.24 5.43
CA ILE A 178 12.96 -1.03 5.06
C ILE A 178 13.75 -2.22 5.61
N ALA A 179 15.09 -2.13 5.67
CA ALA A 179 15.91 -3.18 6.25
C ALA A 179 15.62 -3.39 7.74
N ASP A 180 15.33 -2.33 8.51
CA ASP A 180 14.94 -2.42 9.92
C ASP A 180 13.60 -3.15 10.09
N SER A 181 12.59 -2.81 9.29
CA SER A 181 11.30 -3.49 9.32
C SER A 181 11.44 -4.98 8.97
N LEU A 182 12.22 -5.31 7.93
CA LEU A 182 12.46 -6.70 7.53
C LEU A 182 13.28 -7.47 8.57
N ALA A 183 14.26 -6.84 9.21
CA ALA A 183 15.01 -7.43 10.32
C ALA A 183 14.12 -7.70 11.53
N ALA A 184 13.25 -6.74 11.89
CA ALA A 184 12.29 -6.90 12.97
C ALA A 184 11.32 -8.06 12.70
N ILE A 185 10.75 -8.14 11.50
CA ILE A 185 9.89 -9.26 11.09
C ILE A 185 10.66 -10.58 11.13
N THR A 186 11.89 -10.61 10.64
CA THR A 186 12.72 -11.83 10.64
C THR A 186 13.06 -12.31 12.05
N ARG A 187 13.24 -11.39 13.01
CA ARG A 187 13.61 -11.73 14.40
C ARG A 187 12.41 -12.05 15.27
N PHE A 188 11.32 -11.31 15.10
CA PHE A 188 10.21 -11.29 16.06
C PHE A 188 8.88 -11.72 15.45
N GLY A 189 8.82 -11.93 14.13
CA GLY A 189 7.57 -12.15 13.41
C GLY A 189 6.70 -10.88 13.39
N ALA A 190 5.39 -11.06 13.23
CA ALA A 190 4.42 -10.01 13.44
C ALA A 190 3.12 -10.61 13.99
N CYS A 191 2.64 -10.13 15.12
CA CYS A 191 1.35 -10.57 15.65
C CYS A 191 0.19 -9.98 14.83
N PRO A 192 -1.02 -10.52 14.94
CA PRO A 192 -2.21 -9.90 14.35
C PRO A 192 -2.44 -8.48 14.89
N GLU A 193 -2.83 -7.56 14.02
CA GLU A 193 -3.19 -6.18 14.38
C GLU A 193 -4.39 -6.12 15.33
N SER A 194 -5.22 -7.16 15.39
CA SER A 194 -6.27 -7.28 16.41
C SER A 194 -5.73 -7.37 17.84
N GLU A 195 -4.50 -7.85 18.04
CA GLU A 195 -3.84 -7.96 19.34
C GLU A 195 -3.07 -6.70 19.72
N TRP A 196 -2.42 -6.06 18.74
CA TRP A 196 -1.72 -4.80 18.92
C TRP A 196 -2.21 -3.79 17.87
N LYS A 197 -3.32 -3.13 18.20
CA LYS A 197 -4.10 -2.29 17.27
C LYS A 197 -3.31 -1.09 16.80
N TYR A 198 -3.50 -0.73 15.54
CA TYR A 198 -2.92 0.49 15.00
C TYR A 198 -3.53 1.73 15.68
N SER A 199 -2.68 2.67 16.03
CA SER A 199 -3.04 4.01 16.50
C SER A 199 -1.94 4.95 16.01
N ASP A 200 -2.32 6.02 15.33
CA ASP A 200 -1.42 7.07 14.85
C ASP A 200 -1.39 8.29 15.79
N ASP A 201 -1.87 8.12 17.03
CA ASP A 201 -1.83 9.16 18.04
C ASP A 201 -0.38 9.50 18.39
N THR A 202 0.01 10.74 18.07
CA THR A 202 1.31 11.32 18.44
C THR A 202 1.18 12.38 19.53
N THR A 203 0.00 12.54 20.11
CA THR A 203 -0.36 13.66 20.98
C THR A 203 -0.52 13.25 22.44
N SER A 204 -0.87 12.00 22.73
CA SER A 204 -0.91 11.51 24.11
C SER A 204 0.48 11.49 24.74
N SER A 205 0.51 11.53 26.08
CA SER A 205 1.75 11.44 26.86
C SER A 205 2.40 10.06 26.83
N ASN A 206 1.68 9.03 26.40
CA ASN A 206 2.18 7.65 26.29
C ASN A 206 1.57 6.96 25.06
N PRO A 207 1.91 7.42 23.85
CA PRO A 207 1.29 6.94 22.62
C PRO A 207 1.68 5.48 22.34
N LEU A 208 0.77 4.70 21.76
CA LEU A 208 0.96 3.25 21.66
C LEU A 208 2.21 2.85 20.85
N PHE A 209 2.65 3.68 19.91
CA PHE A 209 3.85 3.42 19.11
C PHE A 209 5.15 3.44 19.93
N THR A 210 5.18 4.06 21.11
CA THR A 210 6.35 4.07 22.01
C THR A 210 6.36 2.92 23.00
N GLN A 211 5.24 2.20 23.12
CA GLN A 211 5.06 1.15 24.11
C GLN A 211 5.54 -0.19 23.57
N LYS A 212 6.27 -0.92 24.40
CA LYS A 212 6.67 -2.29 24.09
C LYS A 212 5.43 -3.18 23.95
N PRO A 213 5.26 -3.92 22.84
CA PRO A 213 4.17 -4.86 22.69
C PRO A 213 4.13 -5.91 23.80
N SER A 214 2.94 -6.43 24.07
CA SER A 214 2.74 -7.42 25.12
C SER A 214 3.53 -8.72 24.86
N ALA A 215 3.87 -9.45 25.93
CA ALA A 215 4.52 -10.76 25.80
C ALA A 215 3.69 -11.74 24.96
N LYS A 216 2.35 -11.63 25.01
CA LYS A 216 1.44 -12.39 24.16
C LYS A 216 1.66 -12.09 22.67
N CYS A 217 1.77 -10.81 22.30
CA CYS A 217 2.07 -10.42 20.92
C CYS A 217 3.38 -11.04 20.42
N TYR A 218 4.46 -11.01 21.21
CA TYR A 218 5.72 -11.67 20.82
C TYR A 218 5.57 -13.19 20.69
N ALA A 219 4.80 -13.84 21.56
CA ALA A 219 4.57 -15.27 21.50
C ALA A 219 3.73 -15.67 20.26
N ASP A 220 2.70 -14.88 19.92
CA ASP A 220 1.83 -15.14 18.77
C ASP A 220 2.49 -14.77 17.44
N ALA A 221 3.29 -13.70 17.41
CA ALA A 221 4.03 -13.27 16.22
C ALA A 221 4.94 -14.38 15.65
N LEU A 222 5.45 -15.26 16.51
CA LEU A 222 6.32 -16.37 16.11
C LEU A 222 5.56 -17.63 15.67
N LYS A 223 4.26 -17.75 15.95
CA LYS A 223 3.46 -18.93 15.56
C LYS A 223 3.28 -19.00 14.05
N ASP A 224 3.17 -17.84 13.42
CA ASP A 224 2.98 -17.67 11.99
C ASP A 224 4.28 -17.31 11.25
N ALA A 225 5.42 -17.36 11.94
CA ALA A 225 6.73 -17.05 11.38
C ALA A 225 7.48 -18.33 10.96
N ASP A 226 7.45 -18.67 9.67
CA ASP A 226 8.49 -19.51 9.04
C ASP A 226 9.57 -18.62 8.46
N THR A 227 10.48 -18.23 9.33
CA THR A 227 11.69 -17.51 8.95
C THR A 227 12.65 -18.39 8.16
N ASP A 228 12.49 -19.72 8.19
CA ASP A 228 13.40 -20.66 7.52
C ASP A 228 13.10 -20.74 6.01
N SER A 229 11.82 -20.70 5.62
CA SER A 229 11.43 -20.61 4.19
C SER A 229 11.33 -19.18 3.67
N THR A 230 11.39 -18.17 4.54
CA THR A 230 11.32 -16.77 4.12
C THR A 230 12.55 -16.44 3.27
N ALA A 231 12.33 -15.78 2.14
CA ALA A 231 13.41 -15.34 1.27
C ALA A 231 13.17 -13.88 0.86
N THR A 232 14.10 -13.03 1.29
CA THR A 232 14.09 -11.58 1.07
C THR A 232 15.51 -11.10 0.83
N ALA A 233 15.73 -10.23 -0.15
CA ALA A 233 17.03 -9.62 -0.37
C ALA A 233 16.90 -8.25 -1.03
N GLY A 234 17.92 -7.42 -0.84
CA GLY A 234 18.06 -6.15 -1.53
C GLY A 234 18.19 -6.36 -3.04
N ILE A 235 17.41 -5.61 -3.82
CA ILE A 235 17.48 -5.59 -5.27
C ILE A 235 18.52 -4.54 -5.67
N PRO A 236 19.54 -4.90 -6.47
CA PRO A 236 20.55 -3.95 -6.88
C PRO A 236 19.97 -2.88 -7.81
N GLN A 237 20.28 -1.62 -7.51
CA GLN A 237 19.91 -0.48 -8.36
C GLN A 237 20.96 -0.26 -9.44
N ASN A 238 20.72 -0.79 -10.63
CA ASN A 238 21.55 -0.62 -11.83
C ASN A 238 20.69 -0.71 -13.11
N SER A 239 21.32 -0.86 -14.27
CA SER A 239 20.63 -0.97 -15.56
C SER A 239 19.65 -2.16 -15.65
N ASN A 240 19.77 -3.16 -14.79
CA ASN A 240 18.89 -4.33 -14.73
C ASN A 240 17.71 -4.17 -13.75
N THR A 241 17.61 -3.05 -13.02
CA THR A 241 16.60 -2.85 -11.95
C THR A 241 15.17 -3.12 -12.43
N LEU A 242 14.76 -2.48 -13.54
CA LEU A 242 13.39 -2.63 -14.06
C LEU A 242 13.11 -4.06 -14.51
N HIS A 243 14.10 -4.73 -15.13
CA HIS A 243 13.94 -6.14 -15.50
C HIS A 243 13.77 -7.02 -14.26
N LEU A 244 14.59 -6.82 -13.21
CA LEU A 244 14.43 -7.55 -11.95
C LEU A 244 13.07 -7.27 -11.30
N PHE A 245 12.62 -6.01 -11.27
CA PHE A 245 11.30 -5.66 -10.74
C PHE A 245 10.20 -6.45 -11.46
N LYS A 246 10.19 -6.41 -12.80
CA LYS A 246 9.21 -7.12 -13.60
C LYS A 246 9.27 -8.63 -13.37
N THR A 247 10.46 -9.23 -13.36
CA THR A 247 10.64 -10.66 -13.12
C THR A 247 10.16 -11.08 -11.73
N ILE A 248 10.47 -10.30 -10.69
CA ILE A 248 10.03 -10.57 -9.31
C ILE A 248 8.51 -10.48 -9.20
N LEU A 249 7.90 -9.44 -9.77
CA LEU A 249 6.44 -9.27 -9.81
C LEU A 249 5.76 -10.39 -10.59
N ASN A 250 6.37 -10.87 -11.68
CA ASN A 250 5.86 -12.01 -12.44
C ASN A 250 5.86 -13.33 -11.65
N HIS A 251 6.72 -13.45 -10.65
CA HIS A 251 6.68 -14.54 -9.67
C HIS A 251 5.72 -14.25 -8.51
N ASN A 252 4.90 -13.22 -8.64
CA ASN A 252 3.94 -12.71 -7.67
C ASN A 252 4.56 -12.41 -6.29
N ASN A 253 5.75 -11.83 -6.30
CA ASN A 253 6.44 -11.38 -5.10
C ASN A 253 6.34 -9.85 -5.01
N PRO A 254 5.83 -9.29 -3.90
CA PRO A 254 5.82 -7.85 -3.68
C PRO A 254 7.26 -7.32 -3.54
N ILE A 255 7.45 -6.09 -4.01
CA ILE A 255 8.69 -5.34 -3.84
C ILE A 255 8.40 -4.16 -2.91
N LEU A 256 9.29 -3.93 -1.96
CA LEU A 256 9.32 -2.75 -1.10
C LEU A 256 10.34 -1.77 -1.69
N LEU A 257 10.03 -0.47 -1.61
CA LEU A 257 10.98 0.57 -2.02
C LEU A 257 10.77 1.85 -1.23
N GLY A 258 11.83 2.66 -1.19
CA GLY A 258 11.80 4.04 -0.75
C GLY A 258 11.68 5.01 -1.92
N LEU A 259 10.88 6.05 -1.75
CA LEU A 259 10.84 7.22 -2.63
C LEU A 259 11.10 8.50 -1.84
N ASN A 260 11.89 9.40 -2.42
CA ASN A 260 11.94 10.80 -2.02
C ASN A 260 10.73 11.53 -2.58
N LEU A 261 9.83 12.00 -1.74
CA LEU A 261 8.60 12.67 -2.18
C LEU A 261 8.82 14.17 -2.35
N TYR A 262 8.54 14.70 -3.53
CA TYR A 262 8.54 16.14 -3.80
C TYR A 262 7.11 16.70 -3.78
N GLU A 263 6.99 18.02 -3.94
CA GLU A 263 5.70 18.75 -3.92
C GLU A 263 4.67 18.18 -4.88
N SER A 264 5.08 17.85 -6.09
CA SER A 264 4.23 17.29 -7.13
C SER A 264 3.60 15.94 -6.76
N PHE A 265 4.32 15.09 -6.00
CA PHE A 265 3.76 13.85 -5.46
C PHE A 265 2.60 14.12 -4.48
N LYS A 266 2.67 15.24 -3.76
CA LYS A 266 1.67 15.67 -2.79
C LYS A 266 0.59 16.57 -3.37
N SER A 267 0.52 16.72 -4.68
CA SER A 267 -0.52 17.54 -5.32
C SER A 267 -1.92 16.92 -5.15
N ASP A 268 -2.95 17.76 -5.24
CA ASP A 268 -4.35 17.31 -5.29
C ASP A 268 -4.58 16.37 -6.49
N ASP A 269 -3.95 16.67 -7.64
CA ASP A 269 -4.03 15.82 -8.84
C ASP A 269 -3.56 14.39 -8.58
N VAL A 270 -2.43 14.22 -7.87
CA VAL A 270 -1.94 12.89 -7.49
C VAL A 270 -2.85 12.27 -6.42
N ALA A 271 -3.34 13.05 -5.47
CA ALA A 271 -4.27 12.55 -4.45
C ALA A 271 -5.63 12.12 -5.02
N GLN A 272 -6.04 12.64 -6.19
CA GLN A 272 -7.28 12.24 -6.84
C GLN A 272 -7.07 11.09 -7.84
N SER A 273 -5.94 11.07 -8.55
CA SER A 273 -5.72 10.15 -9.68
C SER A 273 -4.72 9.03 -9.41
N GLY A 274 -3.83 9.21 -8.43
CA GLY A 274 -2.65 8.36 -8.22
C GLY A 274 -1.56 8.54 -9.28
N MET A 275 -1.72 9.42 -10.27
CA MET A 275 -0.78 9.56 -11.39
C MET A 275 0.40 10.46 -11.02
N VAL A 276 1.51 9.86 -10.57
CA VAL A 276 2.68 10.59 -10.08
C VAL A 276 3.49 11.17 -11.25
N PRO A 277 3.74 12.48 -11.32
CA PRO A 277 4.64 13.06 -12.32
C PRO A 277 6.12 12.84 -11.96
N MET A 278 7.02 13.09 -12.91
CA MET A 278 8.44 13.28 -12.55
C MET A 278 8.58 14.62 -11.81
N PRO A 279 9.31 14.67 -10.70
CA PRO A 279 9.52 15.92 -9.98
C PRO A 279 10.54 16.78 -10.70
N ASN A 280 10.34 18.10 -10.68
CA ASN A 280 11.38 19.06 -11.00
C ASN A 280 12.24 19.32 -9.75
N THR A 281 13.29 18.53 -9.57
CA THR A 281 14.18 18.61 -8.40
C THR A 281 14.96 19.91 -8.26
N THR A 282 14.94 20.78 -9.27
CA THR A 282 15.58 22.11 -9.21
C THR A 282 14.67 23.19 -8.63
N SER A 283 13.34 23.00 -8.71
CA SER A 283 12.35 23.99 -8.26
C SER A 283 11.46 23.49 -7.13
N GLU A 284 11.18 22.19 -7.08
CA GLU A 284 10.32 21.59 -6.06
C GLU A 284 11.09 21.28 -4.78
N GLN A 285 10.41 21.44 -3.65
CA GLN A 285 10.97 21.08 -2.36
C GLN A 285 10.79 19.58 -2.08
N LEU A 286 11.86 18.94 -1.60
CA LEU A 286 11.79 17.61 -1.01
C LEU A 286 10.95 17.67 0.27
N LYS A 287 9.94 16.81 0.39
CA LYS A 287 9.05 16.70 1.55
C LYS A 287 9.45 15.58 2.51
N GLY A 288 10.30 14.66 2.06
CA GLY A 288 10.89 13.59 2.87
C GLY A 288 10.86 12.24 2.16
N GLY A 289 11.35 11.20 2.84
CA GLY A 289 11.36 9.84 2.33
C GLY A 289 10.11 9.05 2.75
N HIS A 290 9.60 8.21 1.86
CA HIS A 290 8.43 7.36 2.13
C HIS A 290 8.64 5.95 1.58
N ALA A 291 8.28 4.94 2.37
CA ALA A 291 8.37 3.54 1.98
C ALA A 291 7.01 3.00 1.53
N LEU A 292 7.00 2.28 0.41
CA LEU A 292 5.80 1.82 -0.27
C LEU A 292 5.97 0.38 -0.77
N MET A 293 4.86 -0.24 -1.20
CA MET A 293 4.89 -1.59 -1.78
C MET A 293 4.49 -1.57 -3.25
N VAL A 294 5.38 -2.01 -4.12
CA VAL A 294 5.10 -2.25 -5.54
C VAL A 294 4.25 -3.50 -5.71
N THR A 295 3.23 -3.38 -6.56
CA THR A 295 2.30 -4.46 -6.89
C THR A 295 2.25 -4.79 -8.37
N GLY A 296 2.72 -3.90 -9.25
CA GLY A 296 2.63 -4.16 -10.67
C GLY A 296 3.43 -3.20 -11.53
N TYR A 297 3.32 -3.39 -12.84
CA TYR A 297 3.95 -2.54 -13.85
C TYR A 297 3.14 -2.53 -15.13
N ASN A 298 3.30 -1.48 -15.94
CA ASN A 298 2.69 -1.36 -17.26
C ASN A 298 3.65 -0.66 -18.24
N ASP A 299 4.08 -1.36 -19.28
CA ASP A 299 5.01 -0.89 -20.30
C ASP A 299 4.39 0.09 -21.29
N ALA A 300 3.07 0.03 -21.50
CA ALA A 300 2.38 0.98 -22.37
C ALA A 300 2.37 2.39 -21.76
N THR A 301 2.33 2.47 -20.43
CA THR A 301 2.37 3.75 -19.69
C THR A 301 3.73 4.02 -19.02
N GLN A 302 4.67 3.07 -19.13
CA GLN A 302 5.99 3.09 -18.48
C GLN A 302 5.92 3.43 -16.97
N ARG A 303 5.01 2.77 -16.26
CA ARG A 303 4.74 3.05 -14.83
C ARG A 303 4.75 1.79 -13.98
N ILE A 304 5.24 1.94 -12.76
CA ILE A 304 5.12 0.97 -11.67
C ILE A 304 3.83 1.29 -10.90
N THR A 305 3.06 0.24 -10.59
CA THR A 305 1.87 0.34 -9.72
C THR A 305 2.29 0.11 -8.28
N ILE A 306 2.03 1.09 -7.42
CA ILE A 306 2.47 1.10 -6.02
C ILE A 306 1.25 1.22 -5.12
N ARG A 307 1.18 0.33 -4.13
CA ARG A 307 0.27 0.42 -3.00
C ARG A 307 0.84 1.42 -1.99
N ASN A 308 0.07 2.48 -1.72
CA ASN A 308 0.40 3.43 -0.67
C ASN A 308 -0.22 2.99 0.68
N SER A 309 0.04 3.75 1.73
CA SER A 309 -0.47 3.54 3.10
C SER A 309 -1.18 4.79 3.63
N TRP A 310 -1.90 5.52 2.76
CA TRP A 310 -2.59 6.77 3.10
C TRP A 310 -4.12 6.65 2.98
N GLY A 311 -4.64 5.44 3.17
CA GLY A 311 -6.06 5.13 3.06
C GLY A 311 -6.53 4.96 1.62
N SER A 312 -7.69 4.31 1.46
CA SER A 312 -8.28 4.02 0.16
C SER A 312 -8.91 5.24 -0.53
N SER A 313 -9.04 6.37 0.16
CA SER A 313 -9.56 7.62 -0.43
C SER A 313 -8.50 8.45 -1.12
N TRP A 314 -7.21 8.11 -0.97
CA TRP A 314 -6.09 8.80 -1.62
C TRP A 314 -5.66 8.05 -2.88
N GLY A 315 -5.30 8.79 -3.93
CA GLY A 315 -4.90 8.25 -5.22
C GLY A 315 -6.01 7.42 -5.87
N ASP A 316 -5.61 6.43 -6.68
CA ASP A 316 -6.56 5.46 -7.23
C ASP A 316 -6.81 4.35 -6.21
N LYS A 317 -7.81 4.54 -5.34
CA LYS A 317 -8.21 3.58 -4.30
C LYS A 317 -7.06 3.18 -3.37
N GLY A 318 -6.16 4.12 -3.04
CA GLY A 318 -4.97 3.90 -2.23
C GLY A 318 -3.71 3.49 -3.01
N TYR A 319 -3.77 3.49 -4.35
CA TYR A 319 -2.65 3.17 -5.22
C TYR A 319 -2.19 4.40 -6.02
N CYS A 320 -0.92 4.38 -6.42
CA CYS A 320 -0.35 5.34 -7.34
C CYS A 320 0.47 4.66 -8.45
N TYR A 321 0.72 5.41 -9.51
CA TYR A 321 1.39 4.98 -10.71
C TYR A 321 2.63 5.85 -10.93
N VAL A 322 3.81 5.30 -10.65
CA VAL A 322 5.08 6.03 -10.63
C VAL A 322 5.87 5.77 -11.91
N PRO A 323 6.41 6.79 -12.62
CA PRO A 323 7.18 6.60 -13.84
C PRO A 323 8.41 5.71 -13.63
N TYR A 324 8.78 4.93 -14.64
CA TYR A 324 10.01 4.12 -14.62
C TYR A 324 11.25 4.97 -14.34
N ASP A 325 11.33 6.16 -14.92
CA ASP A 325 12.45 7.08 -14.74
C ASP A 325 12.64 7.51 -13.28
N TYR A 326 11.54 7.59 -12.52
CA TYR A 326 11.59 7.86 -11.07
C TYR A 326 12.30 6.72 -10.34
N ILE A 327 11.94 5.48 -10.67
CA ILE A 327 12.45 4.26 -10.02
C ILE A 327 13.92 4.02 -10.36
N THR A 328 14.34 4.34 -11.59
CA THR A 328 15.72 4.15 -12.03
C THR A 328 16.66 5.28 -11.64
N ASN A 329 16.15 6.38 -11.09
CA ASN A 329 16.95 7.48 -10.58
C ASN A 329 17.29 7.27 -9.09
N ALA A 330 18.58 7.09 -8.79
CA ALA A 330 19.08 6.85 -7.44
C ALA A 330 18.87 8.02 -6.46
N ASP A 331 18.68 9.24 -6.98
CA ASP A 331 18.36 10.42 -6.15
C ASP A 331 16.86 10.49 -5.82
N LEU A 332 16.02 9.66 -6.45
CA LEU A 332 14.56 9.69 -6.27
C LEU A 332 14.02 8.42 -5.63
N ALA A 333 14.62 7.26 -5.90
CA ALA A 333 14.18 5.97 -5.40
C ALA A 333 15.37 5.15 -4.87
N SER A 334 15.19 4.47 -3.74
CA SER A 334 16.22 3.65 -3.11
C SER A 334 15.62 2.48 -2.33
N ASP A 335 16.47 1.70 -1.64
CA ASP A 335 16.10 0.69 -0.66
C ASP A 335 15.13 -0.35 -1.22
N PHE A 336 15.49 -0.91 -2.37
CA PHE A 336 14.67 -1.91 -3.04
C PHE A 336 14.85 -3.27 -2.38
N TRP A 337 13.75 -3.88 -1.94
CA TRP A 337 13.72 -5.21 -1.33
C TRP A 337 12.57 -6.00 -1.92
N PHE A 338 12.64 -7.33 -1.99
CA PHE A 338 11.47 -8.15 -2.29
C PHE A 338 11.22 -9.16 -1.17
N VAL A 339 9.97 -9.59 -1.04
CA VAL A 339 9.59 -10.68 -0.14
C VAL A 339 8.98 -11.77 -0.99
N SER A 340 9.60 -12.96 -1.02
CA SER A 340 9.14 -14.03 -1.92
C SER A 340 8.32 -15.14 -1.27
N LYS A 341 8.44 -15.30 0.04
CA LYS A 341 7.72 -16.31 0.79
C LYS A 341 7.63 -15.90 2.24
N VAL A 342 6.52 -16.24 2.86
CA VAL A 342 6.30 -16.18 4.31
C VAL A 342 5.65 -17.52 4.65
N GLY A 343 6.30 -18.37 5.42
CA GLY A 343 5.75 -19.71 5.66
C GLY A 343 5.12 -19.85 7.04
N ALA A 344 4.53 -21.02 7.26
CA ALA A 344 4.24 -21.61 8.56
C ALA A 344 5.38 -22.53 8.97
N LYS A 345 5.76 -22.56 10.24
CA LYS A 345 6.63 -23.64 10.74
C LYS A 345 5.93 -24.95 10.38
N LYS A 346 6.51 -25.77 9.48
CA LYS A 346 5.98 -27.12 9.21
C LYS A 346 5.86 -27.79 10.57
N ALA A 347 4.64 -28.20 10.94
CA ALA A 347 4.49 -29.10 12.07
C ALA A 347 5.48 -30.23 11.84
N ALA A 348 6.43 -30.43 12.76
CA ALA A 348 7.34 -31.55 12.68
C ALA A 348 6.46 -32.78 12.48
N SER A 349 6.61 -33.46 11.34
CA SER A 349 5.92 -34.71 11.12
C SER A 349 6.27 -35.58 12.30
N ALA A 350 5.28 -35.87 13.16
CA ALA A 350 5.47 -36.79 14.25
C ALA A 350 6.02 -38.07 13.61
N SER A 351 7.31 -38.33 13.83
CA SER A 351 7.90 -39.60 13.49
C SER A 351 7.14 -40.61 14.32
N SER A 352 6.22 -41.33 13.69
CA SER A 352 5.63 -42.52 14.28
C SER A 352 6.76 -43.54 14.41
N SER A 353 7.49 -43.47 15.52
CA SER A 353 8.34 -44.56 15.98
C SER A 353 7.41 -45.68 16.44
N SER A 354 6.92 -46.45 15.47
CA SER A 354 6.46 -47.81 15.70
C SER A 354 7.71 -48.67 15.77
N HIS A 355 8.20 -48.93 16.98
CA HIS A 355 9.10 -50.04 17.21
C HIS A 355 8.44 -51.01 18.20
N GLN A 356 8.42 -52.24 17.71
CA GLN A 356 7.90 -53.48 18.25
C GLN A 356 8.61 -53.90 19.53
#